data_AF-A0A9F7QQW1-F1
#
_entry.id   AF-A0A9F7QQW1-F1
#
_cell.length_a   1.000
_cell.length_b   1.000
_cell.length_c   1.000
_cell.angle_alpha   90.00
_cell.angle_beta   90.00
_cell.angle_gamma   90.00
#
_symmetry.space_group_name_H-M   'P 1'
#
loop_
_entity.id
_entity.type
_entity.pdbx_description
1 polymer ?
#
loop_
_entity_poly.entity_id
_entity_poly.type
_entity_poly.pdbx_seq_one_letter_code
_entity_poly.pdbx_strand_id
1 'polypeptide(L)'
;MLWWLFTNVFINKFCLSIVFQVSEWVNRKEVDDRVVIGFGRNETMQPAACFALTKEEEAWLQAYYSHIRPRVIRSDLNCDRFFLSSADTALLTVSNDLGVLHKAYVKSWSVGTLENFLRATSRQARGALETAAANLTDTEKEAVSSYLAYNTAVAKLHRVPTPQTVVATATLLDSLAASDTDRFSGPSGTKSLDFAAFLMRFPASADSKAPTKLDRLKAGFPGDRVFYDKWRATQKAKRMERLLKAFTRKPQESRVKYGILKEGWKNNCPKPADVLAAWKPATQFVIETDEDLRRNVSQQTWKGLAIKDFGGEKGLAVVATQPFSKGDIVCNYHGKVITYAQGKVMMQNLQDEAVYLFFFRTGQRPLCIDAQTFPCECHPCADTVGRRLNHSSKQANLCPEHFVLKVNGQDVDVVLFRALRDISVHIDLKFD
;
A
#
# COMPACT_ATOMS: atom_id res chain seq x y z
N MET A 1 -12.33 11.30 -4.77
CA MET A 1 -12.16 10.75 -6.13
C MET A 1 -11.90 9.25 -6.11
N LEU A 2 -10.72 8.75 -5.72
CA LEU A 2 -10.42 7.30 -5.69
C LEU A 2 -11.37 6.48 -4.80
N TRP A 3 -11.75 7.00 -3.62
CA TRP A 3 -12.71 6.35 -2.71
C TRP A 3 -14.15 6.31 -3.26
N TRP A 4 -14.53 7.24 -4.15
CA TRP A 4 -15.87 7.31 -4.73
C TRP A 4 -15.99 6.46 -6.00
N LEU A 5 -14.97 6.48 -6.86
CA LEU A 5 -14.75 5.45 -7.90
C LEU A 5 -14.90 4.04 -7.29
N PHE A 6 -14.25 3.83 -6.15
CA PHE A 6 -14.20 2.58 -5.38
C PHE A 6 -15.56 2.11 -4.84
N THR A 7 -16.44 2.99 -4.35
CA THR A 7 -17.73 2.59 -3.78
C THR A 7 -18.91 2.65 -4.74
N ASN A 8 -18.93 3.56 -5.71
CA ASN A 8 -20.12 3.82 -6.52
C ASN A 8 -20.01 3.31 -7.95
N VAL A 9 -18.82 3.35 -8.56
CA VAL A 9 -18.64 2.83 -9.93
C VAL A 9 -18.41 1.34 -9.88
N PHE A 10 -17.38 0.89 -9.15
CA PHE A 10 -16.95 -0.51 -9.18
C PHE A 10 -17.82 -1.49 -8.39
N ILE A 11 -18.56 -1.04 -7.37
CA ILE A 11 -19.39 -1.92 -6.54
C ILE A 11 -20.83 -2.00 -7.05
N ASN A 12 -21.41 -0.90 -7.58
CA ASN A 12 -22.80 -0.89 -8.04
C ASN A 12 -22.96 -1.28 -9.52
N LYS A 13 -22.01 -0.95 -10.41
CA LYS A 13 -22.13 -1.24 -11.85
C LYS A 13 -21.23 -2.37 -12.35
N PHE A 14 -20.09 -2.61 -11.69
CA PHE A 14 -19.12 -3.64 -12.08
C PHE A 14 -19.25 -4.88 -11.19
N CYS A 15 -20.33 -5.64 -11.40
CA CYS A 15 -20.35 -7.02 -10.94
C CYS A 15 -19.30 -7.84 -11.73
N LEU A 16 -18.11 -7.99 -11.13
CA LEU A 16 -17.05 -8.93 -11.46
C LEU A 16 -16.18 -8.59 -12.70
N SER A 17 -14.87 -8.44 -12.44
CA SER A 17 -13.79 -8.84 -13.35
C SER A 17 -13.69 -8.19 -14.75
N ILE A 18 -14.19 -6.98 -14.97
CA ILE A 18 -13.97 -6.29 -16.25
C ILE A 18 -12.52 -5.76 -16.32
N VAL A 19 -11.63 -6.56 -16.92
CA VAL A 19 -10.28 -6.14 -17.31
C VAL A 19 -10.32 -5.81 -18.80
N PHE A 20 -10.23 -4.53 -19.15
CA PHE A 20 -10.17 -4.06 -20.53
C PHE A 20 -8.79 -3.47 -20.88
N GLN A 21 -8.50 -3.38 -22.17
CA GLN A 21 -7.24 -2.91 -22.74
C GLN A 21 -7.23 -1.39 -22.95
N VAL A 22 -6.03 -0.81 -23.07
CA VAL A 22 -5.86 0.60 -23.42
C VAL A 22 -6.44 0.90 -24.80
N SER A 23 -6.30 -0.01 -25.75
CA SER A 23 -6.91 0.10 -27.07
C SER A 23 -8.44 0.19 -26.98
N GLU A 24 -9.06 -0.57 -26.08
CA GLU A 24 -10.51 -0.56 -25.84
C GLU A 24 -10.96 0.76 -25.18
N TRP A 25 -10.16 1.32 -24.27
CA TRP A 25 -10.39 2.65 -23.69
C TRP A 25 -10.32 3.79 -24.72
N VAL A 26 -9.31 3.75 -25.58
CA VAL A 26 -9.10 4.77 -26.62
C VAL A 26 -10.22 4.75 -27.65
N ASN A 27 -10.80 3.57 -27.92
CA ASN A 27 -11.90 3.37 -28.87
C ASN A 27 -13.30 3.53 -28.25
N ARG A 28 -13.41 4.06 -27.03
CA ARG A 28 -14.71 4.33 -26.40
C ARG A 28 -15.55 5.29 -27.23
N LYS A 29 -16.87 5.13 -27.20
CA LYS A 29 -17.81 5.92 -28.00
C LYS A 29 -18.78 6.65 -27.10
N GLU A 30 -19.00 7.92 -27.36
CA GLU A 30 -20.11 8.66 -26.78
C GLU A 30 -21.41 8.23 -27.48
N VAL A 31 -22.38 7.78 -26.69
CA VAL A 31 -23.69 7.34 -27.16
C VAL A 31 -24.70 7.93 -26.18
N ASP A 32 -25.55 8.82 -26.69
CA ASP A 32 -26.47 9.62 -25.89
C ASP A 32 -25.74 10.43 -24.81
N ASP A 33 -26.12 10.28 -23.54
CA ASP A 33 -25.52 10.96 -22.38
C ASP A 33 -24.42 10.11 -21.70
N ARG A 34 -24.02 9.00 -22.31
CA ARG A 34 -23.07 8.03 -21.75
C ARG A 34 -21.91 7.73 -22.67
N VAL A 35 -20.88 7.10 -22.09
CA VAL A 35 -19.70 6.62 -22.81
C VAL A 35 -19.67 5.10 -22.75
N VAL A 36 -19.76 4.47 -23.92
CA VAL A 36 -19.78 3.03 -24.09
C VAL A 36 -18.38 2.52 -24.40
N ILE A 37 -17.96 1.49 -23.67
CA ILE A 37 -16.69 0.79 -23.87
C ILE A 37 -17.01 -0.65 -24.22
N GLY A 38 -16.55 -1.07 -25.40
CA GLY A 38 -16.61 -2.46 -25.85
C GLY A 38 -15.30 -3.17 -25.57
N PHE A 39 -15.37 -4.41 -25.07
CA PHE A 39 -14.19 -5.20 -24.70
C PHE A 39 -14.36 -6.69 -25.04
N GLY A 40 -13.23 -7.35 -25.32
CA GLY A 40 -13.20 -8.69 -25.90
C GLY A 40 -13.66 -8.72 -27.36
N ARG A 41 -13.24 -9.73 -28.14
CA ARG A 41 -13.67 -9.90 -29.54
C ARG A 41 -14.33 -11.25 -29.73
N ASN A 42 -15.48 -11.27 -30.39
CA ASN A 42 -16.12 -12.51 -30.85
C ASN A 42 -15.54 -12.95 -32.21
N GLU A 43 -16.02 -14.08 -32.73
CA GLU A 43 -15.61 -14.66 -34.02
C GLU A 43 -15.80 -13.70 -35.21
N THR A 44 -16.67 -12.68 -35.07
CA THR A 44 -16.95 -11.66 -36.09
C THR A 44 -16.21 -10.33 -35.85
N MET A 45 -15.17 -10.32 -34.98
CA MET A 45 -14.35 -9.15 -34.64
C MET A 45 -15.11 -7.98 -33.97
N GLN A 46 -16.35 -8.21 -33.53
CA GLN A 46 -17.13 -7.25 -32.76
C GLN A 46 -16.87 -7.38 -31.25
N PRO A 47 -17.15 -6.33 -30.45
CA PRO A 47 -17.04 -6.40 -29.00
C PRO A 47 -17.86 -7.57 -28.44
N ALA A 48 -17.22 -8.44 -27.65
CA ALA A 48 -17.88 -9.58 -27.02
C ALA A 48 -18.74 -9.17 -25.82
N ALA A 49 -18.39 -8.04 -25.20
CA ALA A 49 -19.16 -7.42 -24.13
C ALA A 49 -19.00 -5.89 -24.16
N CYS A 50 -19.95 -5.16 -23.58
CA CYS A 50 -19.95 -3.70 -23.50
C CYS A 50 -20.48 -3.25 -22.14
N PHE A 51 -19.99 -2.10 -21.65
CA PHE A 51 -20.59 -1.39 -20.53
C PHE A 51 -20.69 0.10 -20.83
N ALA A 52 -21.60 0.79 -20.16
CA ALA A 52 -21.80 2.24 -20.30
C ALA A 52 -21.47 2.99 -19.00
N LEU A 53 -20.72 4.07 -19.15
CA LEU A 53 -20.32 5.00 -18.09
C LEU A 53 -21.11 6.31 -18.21
N THR A 54 -21.39 6.96 -17.09
CA THR A 54 -21.79 8.38 -17.10
C THR A 54 -20.59 9.26 -17.49
N LYS A 55 -20.85 10.51 -17.91
CA LYS A 55 -19.79 11.48 -18.21
C LYS A 55 -18.87 11.73 -17.01
N GLU A 56 -19.41 11.72 -15.80
CA GLU A 56 -18.64 11.87 -14.58
C GLU A 56 -17.72 10.66 -14.33
N GLU A 57 -18.24 9.45 -14.54
CA GLU A 57 -17.48 8.20 -14.41
C GLU A 57 -16.34 8.12 -15.44
N GLU A 58 -16.61 8.51 -16.69
CA GLU A 58 -15.61 8.59 -17.75
C GLU A 58 -14.51 9.60 -17.40
N ALA A 59 -14.87 10.80 -16.95
CA ALA A 59 -13.91 11.85 -16.61
C ALA A 59 -12.91 11.41 -15.54
N TRP A 60 -13.36 10.58 -14.60
CA TRP A 60 -12.48 10.02 -13.57
C TRP A 60 -11.54 8.94 -14.10
N LEU A 61 -12.03 8.03 -14.95
CA LEU A 61 -11.17 7.03 -15.59
C LEU A 61 -10.18 7.69 -16.55
N GLN A 62 -10.59 8.78 -17.21
CA GLN A 62 -9.72 9.62 -18.01
C GLN A 62 -8.64 10.28 -17.15
N ALA A 63 -8.98 10.83 -15.98
CA ALA A 63 -7.99 11.40 -15.06
C ALA A 63 -6.96 10.35 -14.58
N TYR A 64 -7.41 9.12 -14.31
CA TYR A 64 -6.51 8.00 -14.03
C TYR A 64 -5.57 7.71 -15.21
N TYR A 65 -6.14 7.54 -16.41
CA TYR A 65 -5.39 7.22 -17.62
C TYR A 65 -4.36 8.29 -17.99
N SER A 66 -4.71 9.57 -17.88
CA SER A 66 -3.85 10.69 -18.32
C SER A 66 -2.81 11.11 -17.28
N HIS A 67 -3.09 10.99 -15.98
CA HIS A 67 -2.23 11.58 -14.95
C HIS A 67 -1.59 10.57 -14.00
N ILE A 68 -2.27 9.44 -13.75
CA ILE A 68 -1.81 8.46 -12.75
C ILE A 68 -1.07 7.32 -13.46
N ARG A 69 -1.71 6.71 -14.46
CA ARG A 69 -1.17 5.55 -15.20
C ARG A 69 0.24 5.79 -15.78
N PRO A 70 0.57 6.94 -16.42
CA PRO A 70 1.90 7.15 -17.01
C PRO A 70 3.03 7.28 -15.99
N ARG A 71 2.70 7.61 -14.73
CA ARG A 71 3.68 7.73 -13.64
C ARG A 71 3.96 6.41 -12.93
N VAL A 72 3.09 5.42 -13.16
CA VAL A 72 3.13 4.11 -12.48
C VAL A 72 3.60 3.01 -13.42
N ILE A 73 3.39 3.16 -14.74
CA ILE A 73 3.90 2.23 -15.74
C ILE A 73 5.44 2.32 -15.81
N ARG A 74 6.14 1.19 -15.65
CA ARG A 74 7.60 1.15 -15.82
C ARG A 74 7.93 1.19 -17.32
N SER A 75 9.00 1.89 -17.67
CA SER A 75 9.42 2.15 -19.06
C SER A 75 9.84 0.90 -19.84
N ASP A 76 10.02 -0.24 -19.17
CA ASP A 76 10.45 -1.53 -19.71
C ASP A 76 9.30 -2.51 -19.99
N LEU A 77 8.05 -2.18 -19.64
CA LEU A 77 6.89 -3.06 -19.79
C LEU A 77 5.89 -2.54 -20.84
N ASN A 78 5.81 -3.21 -21.98
CA ASN A 78 4.74 -3.02 -22.95
C ASN A 78 3.42 -3.62 -22.41
N CYS A 79 2.68 -2.83 -21.62
CA CYS A 79 1.43 -3.27 -20.98
C CYS A 79 0.20 -2.66 -21.67
N ASP A 80 -0.49 -3.47 -22.47
CA ASP A 80 -1.74 -3.10 -23.17
C ASP A 80 -2.99 -3.12 -22.27
N ARG A 81 -2.86 -3.45 -20.98
CA ARG A 81 -3.99 -3.45 -20.05
C ARG A 81 -4.26 -2.05 -19.51
N PHE A 82 -5.53 -1.68 -19.37
CA PHE A 82 -5.90 -0.36 -18.88
C PHE A 82 -5.47 -0.17 -17.40
N PHE A 83 -5.68 -1.19 -16.59
CA PHE A 83 -5.34 -1.29 -15.17
C PHE A 83 -4.01 -2.05 -14.96
N LEU A 84 -3.19 -1.70 -13.94
CA LEU A 84 -1.81 -2.19 -13.73
C LEU A 84 -1.66 -2.97 -12.39
N SER A 85 -0.70 -3.91 -12.27
CA SER A 85 -0.43 -4.65 -11.02
C SER A 85 0.92 -4.28 -10.40
N SER A 86 1.08 -4.47 -9.09
CA SER A 86 2.33 -4.24 -8.36
C SER A 86 3.37 -5.38 -8.47
N ALA A 87 3.10 -6.49 -9.17
CA ALA A 87 3.95 -7.70 -9.10
C ALA A 87 4.05 -8.53 -10.40
N ASP A 88 4.27 -7.91 -11.56
CA ASP A 88 4.73 -8.54 -12.83
C ASP A 88 4.13 -9.90 -13.25
N THR A 89 2.88 -10.17 -12.90
CA THR A 89 2.14 -11.37 -13.33
C THR A 89 0.72 -11.02 -13.74
N ALA A 90 0.21 -11.75 -14.75
CA ALA A 90 -1.07 -11.50 -15.41
C ALA A 90 -2.25 -11.40 -14.42
N LEU A 91 -3.10 -10.37 -14.61
CA LEU A 91 -4.13 -9.94 -13.65
C LEU A 91 -5.25 -10.98 -13.48
N LEU A 92 -5.73 -11.11 -12.23
CA LEU A 92 -6.96 -11.84 -11.90
C LEU A 92 -8.20 -10.96 -11.66
N THR A 93 -8.11 -9.72 -11.14
CA THR A 93 -9.31 -8.83 -10.98
C THR A 93 -8.97 -7.32 -10.82
N VAL A 94 -9.92 -6.45 -11.20
CA VAL A 94 -9.92 -4.99 -10.95
C VAL A 94 -9.79 -4.64 -9.47
N SER A 95 -10.33 -5.49 -8.59
CA SER A 95 -10.25 -5.36 -7.14
C SER A 95 -8.81 -5.34 -6.60
N ASN A 96 -7.89 -6.05 -7.26
CA ASN A 96 -6.49 -6.09 -6.87
C ASN A 96 -5.75 -4.78 -7.22
N ASP A 97 -6.07 -4.18 -8.38
CA ASP A 97 -5.45 -2.91 -8.80
C ASP A 97 -5.97 -1.73 -7.97
N LEU A 98 -7.29 -1.67 -7.71
CA LEU A 98 -7.85 -0.70 -6.76
C LEU A 98 -7.25 -0.83 -5.37
N GLY A 99 -6.89 -2.05 -4.95
CA GLY A 99 -6.14 -2.28 -3.73
C GLY A 99 -4.72 -1.72 -3.75
N VAL A 100 -4.05 -1.70 -4.90
CA VAL A 100 -2.70 -1.13 -5.08
C VAL A 100 -2.77 0.40 -5.12
N LEU A 101 -3.70 0.99 -5.86
CA LEU A 101 -3.91 2.45 -5.86
C LEU A 101 -4.36 2.96 -4.48
N HIS A 102 -5.23 2.22 -3.79
CA HIS A 102 -5.58 2.50 -2.41
C HIS A 102 -4.38 2.33 -1.47
N LYS A 103 -3.50 1.33 -1.65
CA LYS A 103 -2.25 1.23 -0.86
C LYS A 103 -1.31 2.42 -1.11
N ALA A 104 -1.21 2.88 -2.36
CA ALA A 104 -0.36 3.99 -2.76
C ALA A 104 -0.86 5.33 -2.20
N TYR A 105 -2.18 5.53 -2.10
CA TYR A 105 -2.77 6.82 -1.73
C TYR A 105 -3.55 6.84 -0.40
N VAL A 106 -3.94 5.70 0.17
CA VAL A 106 -4.74 5.56 1.41
C VAL A 106 -4.21 4.42 2.31
N LYS A 107 -3.36 4.79 3.28
CA LYS A 107 -2.54 3.90 4.12
C LYS A 107 -3.27 2.98 5.13
N SER A 108 -4.59 2.77 5.03
CA SER A 108 -5.42 2.28 6.15
C SER A 108 -5.96 0.83 6.06
N TRP A 109 -5.64 0.02 5.05
CA TRP A 109 -6.17 -1.36 4.96
C TRP A 109 -5.13 -2.41 4.54
N SER A 110 -5.22 -3.61 5.13
CA SER A 110 -4.41 -4.77 4.74
C SER A 110 -4.97 -5.42 3.46
N VAL A 111 -4.09 -5.89 2.58
CA VAL A 111 -4.43 -6.42 1.24
C VAL A 111 -5.51 -7.50 1.29
N GLY A 112 -5.35 -8.48 2.19
CA GLY A 112 -6.30 -9.59 2.33
C GLY A 112 -7.64 -9.16 2.93
N THR A 113 -7.66 -8.13 3.77
CA THR A 113 -8.93 -7.60 4.31
C THR A 113 -9.72 -6.87 3.23
N LEU A 114 -9.01 -6.12 2.37
CA LEU A 114 -9.63 -5.37 1.27
C LEU A 114 -10.13 -6.29 0.17
N GLU A 115 -9.35 -7.29 -0.24
CA GLU A 115 -9.79 -8.26 -1.26
C GLU A 115 -11.02 -9.06 -0.80
N ASN A 116 -11.05 -9.48 0.46
CA ASN A 116 -12.20 -10.18 1.03
C ASN A 116 -13.41 -9.26 1.19
N PHE A 117 -13.21 -8.00 1.59
CA PHE A 117 -14.25 -6.99 1.64
C PHE A 117 -14.84 -6.75 0.24
N LEU A 118 -14.00 -6.51 -0.78
CA LEU A 118 -14.42 -6.27 -2.15
C LEU A 118 -15.16 -7.46 -2.77
N ARG A 119 -14.69 -8.71 -2.55
CA ARG A 119 -15.39 -9.91 -3.00
C ARG A 119 -16.74 -10.08 -2.31
N ALA A 120 -16.80 -9.82 -1.00
CA ALA A 120 -18.05 -9.89 -0.24
C ALA A 120 -19.06 -8.83 -0.70
N THR A 121 -18.62 -7.58 -0.92
CA THR A 121 -19.50 -6.50 -1.37
C THR A 121 -19.94 -6.67 -2.82
N SER A 122 -19.09 -7.19 -3.70
CA SER A 122 -19.48 -7.54 -5.09
C SER A 122 -20.56 -8.62 -5.14
N ARG A 123 -20.43 -9.68 -4.32
CA ARG A 123 -21.46 -10.73 -4.23
C ARG A 123 -22.77 -10.19 -3.63
N GLN A 124 -22.68 -9.29 -2.65
CA GLN A 124 -23.85 -8.64 -2.05
C GLN A 124 -24.55 -7.69 -3.03
N ALA A 125 -23.81 -6.86 -3.76
CA ALA A 125 -24.35 -5.98 -4.79
C ALA A 125 -25.01 -6.77 -5.93
N ARG A 126 -24.38 -7.89 -6.35
CA ARG A 126 -24.98 -8.80 -7.33
C ARG A 126 -26.29 -9.39 -6.83
N GLY A 127 -26.32 -9.88 -5.60
CA GLY A 127 -27.53 -10.43 -4.99
C GLY A 127 -28.64 -9.39 -4.84
N ALA A 128 -28.30 -8.16 -4.47
CA ALA A 128 -29.25 -7.05 -4.38
C ALA A 128 -29.84 -6.71 -5.77
N LEU A 129 -28.98 -6.63 -6.79
CA LEU A 129 -29.41 -6.35 -8.15
C LEU A 129 -30.25 -7.47 -8.77
N GLU A 130 -29.86 -8.74 -8.57
CA GLU A 130 -30.63 -9.92 -8.98
C GLU A 130 -31.99 -9.97 -8.27
N THR A 131 -32.06 -9.51 -7.01
CA THR A 131 -33.32 -9.40 -6.23
C THR A 131 -34.20 -8.26 -6.73
N ALA A 132 -33.63 -7.08 -7.00
CA ALA A 132 -34.35 -5.94 -7.55
C ALA A 132 -34.88 -6.23 -8.97
N ALA A 133 -34.10 -6.96 -9.76
CA ALA A 133 -34.46 -7.43 -11.10
C ALA A 133 -35.60 -8.46 -11.14
N ALA A 134 -36.02 -9.02 -9.99
CA ALA A 134 -37.11 -10.01 -9.93
C ALA A 134 -38.45 -9.45 -10.46
N ASN A 135 -38.66 -8.14 -10.36
CA ASN A 135 -39.89 -7.45 -10.78
C ASN A 135 -39.85 -6.88 -12.20
N LEU A 136 -38.73 -7.05 -12.92
CA LEU A 136 -38.61 -6.64 -14.31
C LEU A 136 -39.42 -7.56 -15.25
N THR A 137 -39.75 -7.05 -16.43
CA THR A 137 -40.30 -7.86 -17.53
C THR A 137 -39.26 -8.88 -18.01
N ASP A 138 -39.70 -9.95 -18.68
CA ASP A 138 -38.78 -10.99 -19.16
C ASP A 138 -37.74 -10.45 -20.15
N THR A 139 -38.14 -9.46 -20.96
CA THR A 139 -37.24 -8.76 -21.89
C THR A 139 -36.17 -7.94 -21.16
N GLU A 140 -36.53 -7.25 -20.08
CA GLU A 140 -35.61 -6.48 -19.25
C GLU A 140 -34.68 -7.38 -18.43
N LYS A 141 -35.19 -8.52 -17.92
CA LYS A 141 -34.37 -9.55 -17.26
C LYS A 141 -33.34 -10.13 -18.21
N GLU A 142 -33.72 -10.41 -19.45
CA GLU A 142 -32.79 -10.89 -20.48
C GLU A 142 -31.73 -9.83 -20.84
N ALA A 143 -32.12 -8.55 -20.92
CA ALA A 143 -31.21 -7.44 -21.16
C ALA A 143 -30.19 -7.26 -20.01
N VAL A 144 -30.64 -7.32 -18.75
CA VAL A 144 -29.78 -7.24 -17.55
C VAL A 144 -28.88 -8.48 -17.44
N SER A 145 -29.41 -9.67 -17.69
CA SER A 145 -28.63 -10.91 -17.70
C SER A 145 -27.52 -10.86 -18.74
N SER A 146 -27.84 -10.41 -19.96
CA SER A 146 -26.88 -10.24 -21.05
C SER A 146 -25.80 -9.19 -20.72
N TYR A 147 -26.17 -8.12 -20.03
CA TYR A 147 -25.25 -7.07 -19.57
C TYR A 147 -24.29 -7.56 -18.45
N LEU A 148 -24.73 -8.50 -17.61
CA LEU A 148 -23.97 -9.04 -16.46
C LEU A 148 -23.26 -10.37 -16.74
N ALA A 149 -23.51 -11.01 -17.89
CA ALA A 149 -23.00 -12.33 -18.25
C ALA A 149 -21.56 -12.27 -18.79
N TYR A 150 -20.60 -12.01 -17.91
CA TYR A 150 -19.20 -12.29 -18.20
C TYR A 150 -18.60 -13.14 -17.08
N ASN A 151 -18.90 -14.45 -17.10
CA ASN A 151 -17.99 -15.55 -16.69
C ASN A 151 -18.62 -16.97 -16.77
N THR A 152 -19.72 -17.18 -17.50
CA THR A 152 -20.30 -18.53 -17.63
C THR A 152 -20.20 -19.00 -19.07
N ALA A 153 -19.97 -20.29 -19.27
CA ALA A 153 -19.94 -20.97 -20.57
C ALA A 153 -21.23 -20.77 -21.42
N VAL A 154 -22.22 -20.08 -20.87
CA VAL A 154 -23.49 -19.64 -21.47
C VAL A 154 -23.33 -18.43 -22.40
N ALA A 155 -22.20 -17.70 -22.35
CA ALA A 155 -21.93 -16.54 -23.21
C ALA A 155 -21.84 -16.86 -24.72
N LYS A 156 -21.89 -18.14 -25.11
CA LYS A 156 -21.82 -18.58 -26.51
C LYS A 156 -23.14 -18.45 -27.30
N LEU A 157 -24.25 -18.02 -26.70
CA LEU A 157 -25.57 -18.05 -27.36
C LEU A 157 -26.30 -16.70 -27.49
N HIS A 158 -25.82 -15.61 -26.90
CA HIS A 158 -26.56 -14.34 -26.90
C HIS A 158 -25.98 -13.28 -27.85
N ARG A 159 -26.90 -12.54 -28.50
CA ARG A 159 -26.66 -11.42 -29.44
C ARG A 159 -25.63 -10.43 -28.90
N VAL A 160 -24.75 -9.97 -29.79
CA VAL A 160 -23.85 -8.82 -29.53
C VAL A 160 -24.72 -7.61 -29.12
N PRO A 161 -24.54 -7.05 -27.91
CA PRO A 161 -25.35 -5.93 -27.47
C PRO A 161 -24.99 -4.67 -28.24
N THR A 162 -25.97 -4.01 -28.87
CA THR A 162 -25.76 -2.72 -29.55
C THR A 162 -25.48 -1.63 -28.52
N PRO A 163 -24.69 -0.58 -28.84
CA PRO A 163 -24.39 0.49 -27.89
C PRO A 163 -25.64 1.14 -27.28
N GLN A 164 -26.73 1.28 -28.06
CA GLN A 164 -28.01 1.81 -27.60
C GLN A 164 -28.67 0.88 -26.57
N THR A 165 -28.64 -0.44 -26.80
CA THR A 165 -29.14 -1.42 -25.83
C THR A 165 -28.33 -1.39 -24.53
N VAL A 166 -27.01 -1.20 -24.63
CA VAL A 166 -26.11 -1.10 -23.45
C VAL A 166 -26.44 0.14 -22.62
N VAL A 167 -26.68 1.29 -23.25
CA VAL A 167 -27.08 2.54 -22.57
C VAL A 167 -28.46 2.41 -21.93
N ALA A 168 -29.43 1.82 -22.64
CA ALA A 168 -30.77 1.56 -22.12
C ALA A 168 -30.74 0.65 -20.89
N THR A 169 -29.99 -0.46 -20.96
CA THR A 169 -29.83 -1.38 -19.82
C THR A 169 -29.10 -0.72 -18.65
N ALA A 170 -28.05 0.07 -18.91
CA ALA A 170 -27.33 0.79 -17.86
C ALA A 170 -28.23 1.83 -17.15
N THR A 171 -29.13 2.48 -17.89
CA THR A 171 -30.11 3.42 -17.33
C THR A 171 -31.19 2.69 -16.53
N LEU A 172 -31.64 1.53 -17.00
CA LEU A 172 -32.54 0.65 -16.25
C LEU A 172 -31.91 0.21 -14.93
N LEU A 173 -30.64 -0.20 -14.94
CA LEU A 173 -29.90 -0.58 -13.73
C LEU A 173 -29.79 0.59 -12.74
N ASP A 174 -29.55 1.80 -13.22
CA ASP A 174 -29.52 3.00 -12.38
C ASP A 174 -30.90 3.31 -11.78
N SER A 175 -31.98 3.09 -12.54
CA SER A 175 -33.35 3.24 -12.04
C SER A 175 -33.73 2.18 -11.01
N LEU A 176 -33.21 0.95 -11.14
CA LEU A 176 -33.41 -0.12 -10.17
C LEU A 176 -32.67 0.16 -8.87
N ALA A 177 -31.43 0.64 -8.97
CA ALA A 177 -30.64 1.09 -7.83
C ALA A 177 -31.32 2.27 -7.10
N ALA A 178 -32.07 3.12 -7.81
CA ALA A 178 -32.90 4.16 -7.22
C ALA A 178 -34.25 3.65 -6.69
N SER A 179 -34.82 2.57 -7.24
CA SER A 179 -36.11 2.02 -6.81
C SER A 179 -36.02 1.17 -5.53
N ASP A 180 -34.87 0.55 -5.27
CA ASP A 180 -34.63 -0.21 -4.03
C ASP A 180 -34.37 0.70 -2.81
N THR A 181 -34.21 2.01 -3.04
CA THR A 181 -34.30 3.01 -1.97
C THR A 181 -35.72 3.33 -1.52
N ASP A 182 -36.76 2.94 -2.29
CA ASP A 182 -38.16 3.24 -1.97
C ASP A 182 -38.95 2.08 -1.33
N ARG A 183 -38.49 0.82 -1.43
CA ARG A 183 -39.15 -0.31 -0.76
C ARG A 183 -38.91 -0.41 0.75
N PHE A 184 -38.08 0.49 1.31
CA PHE A 184 -37.95 0.69 2.76
C PHE A 184 -38.82 1.84 3.29
N SER A 185 -39.60 2.51 2.44
CA SER A 185 -40.49 3.60 2.83
C SER A 185 -41.89 3.06 3.17
N GLY A 186 -42.02 2.45 4.35
CA GLY A 186 -43.31 2.49 5.06
C GLY A 186 -43.66 3.94 5.42
N PRO A 187 -44.94 4.27 5.69
CA PRO A 187 -45.38 5.66 5.81
C PRO A 187 -44.87 6.26 7.12
N SER A 188 -43.70 6.89 7.08
CA SER A 188 -43.27 8.02 7.91
C SER A 188 -41.80 8.29 7.61
N GLY A 189 -41.48 9.52 7.18
CA GLY A 189 -40.14 9.90 6.75
C GLY A 189 -39.06 9.66 7.80
N THR A 190 -38.08 8.83 7.47
CA THR A 190 -36.73 8.87 8.04
C THR A 190 -35.76 8.19 7.06
N LYS A 191 -34.82 8.96 6.50
CA LYS A 191 -33.75 8.45 5.61
C LYS A 191 -32.94 7.36 6.34
N SER A 192 -32.73 6.20 5.71
CA SER A 192 -31.84 5.16 6.24
C SER A 192 -30.41 5.71 6.36
N LEU A 193 -29.90 5.82 7.59
CA LEU A 193 -28.55 6.32 7.86
C LEU A 193 -27.54 5.18 7.73
N ASP A 194 -26.55 5.33 6.84
CA ASP A 194 -25.49 4.36 6.63
C ASP A 194 -24.30 4.54 7.62
N PHE A 195 -23.27 3.69 7.49
CA PHE A 195 -22.09 3.79 8.37
C PHE A 195 -21.24 5.03 8.08
N ALA A 196 -21.28 5.57 6.86
CA ALA A 196 -20.57 6.80 6.54
C ALA A 196 -21.20 7.99 7.29
N ALA A 197 -22.53 8.08 7.30
CA ALA A 197 -23.29 9.02 8.12
C ALA A 197 -22.99 8.82 9.61
N PHE A 198 -22.85 7.57 10.08
CA PHE A 198 -22.45 7.27 11.45
C PHE A 198 -21.07 7.83 11.80
N LEU A 199 -20.08 7.68 10.92
CA LEU A 199 -18.72 8.23 11.13
C LEU A 199 -18.68 9.75 11.01
N MET A 200 -19.51 10.35 10.16
CA MET A 200 -19.65 11.81 10.10
C MET A 200 -20.24 12.38 11.39
N ARG A 201 -21.23 11.69 11.97
CA ARG A 201 -21.85 12.11 13.24
C ARG A 201 -20.98 11.81 14.46
N PHE A 202 -20.29 10.67 14.44
CA PHE A 202 -19.42 10.20 15.50
C PHE A 202 -18.03 9.85 14.94
N PRO A 203 -17.16 10.86 14.72
CA PRO A 203 -15.83 10.62 14.17
C PRO A 203 -15.04 9.61 14.99
N ALA A 204 -14.55 8.55 14.31
CA ALA A 204 -13.66 7.57 14.91
C ALA A 204 -12.21 8.02 14.73
N SER A 205 -11.63 8.62 15.77
CA SER A 205 -10.20 8.92 15.85
C SER A 205 -9.55 8.07 16.95
N ALA A 206 -8.22 8.12 17.06
CA ALA A 206 -7.52 7.46 18.16
C ALA A 206 -7.98 8.00 19.54
N ASP A 207 -8.40 9.26 19.61
CA ASP A 207 -8.72 9.95 20.86
C ASP A 207 -10.23 10.15 21.08
N SER A 208 -11.06 9.79 20.10
CA SER A 208 -12.51 9.97 20.18
C SER A 208 -13.13 9.15 21.31
N LYS A 209 -14.12 9.73 21.99
CA LYS A 209 -14.94 8.98 22.96
C LYS A 209 -16.00 8.17 22.21
N ALA A 210 -16.27 6.96 22.68
CA ALA A 210 -17.28 6.10 22.07
C ALA A 210 -18.68 6.69 22.28
N PRO A 211 -19.53 6.74 21.24
CA PRO A 211 -20.89 7.24 21.39
C PRO A 211 -21.72 6.29 22.26
N THR A 212 -22.46 6.84 23.21
CA THR A 212 -23.32 6.03 24.09
C THR A 212 -24.54 5.51 23.30
N LYS A 213 -25.25 4.51 23.83
CA LYS A 213 -26.51 4.05 23.23
C LYS A 213 -27.52 5.21 23.08
N LEU A 214 -27.60 6.08 24.09
CA LEU A 214 -28.49 7.24 24.07
C LEU A 214 -28.11 8.24 22.97
N ASP A 215 -26.82 8.53 22.79
CA ASP A 215 -26.36 9.46 21.75
C ASP A 215 -26.69 8.94 20.35
N ARG A 216 -26.50 7.63 20.13
CA ARG A 216 -26.80 6.98 18.84
C ARG A 216 -28.29 7.05 18.52
N LEU A 217 -29.15 6.76 19.49
CA LEU A 217 -30.60 6.85 19.33
C LEU A 217 -31.06 8.29 19.07
N LYS A 218 -30.52 9.28 19.81
CA LYS A 218 -30.81 10.71 19.58
C LYS A 218 -30.38 11.19 18.20
N ALA A 219 -29.36 10.55 17.61
CA ALA A 219 -28.88 10.85 16.28
C ALA A 219 -29.59 10.07 15.16
N GLY A 220 -30.67 9.32 15.49
CA GLY A 220 -31.48 8.59 14.51
C GLY A 220 -30.91 7.24 14.08
N PHE A 221 -29.83 6.75 14.72
CA PHE A 221 -29.24 5.46 14.39
C PHE A 221 -29.92 4.30 15.14
N PRO A 222 -29.91 3.08 14.57
CA PRO A 222 -30.42 1.88 15.22
C PRO A 222 -29.83 1.66 16.61
N GLY A 223 -30.68 1.18 17.53
CA GLY A 223 -30.32 0.86 18.91
C GLY A 223 -29.47 -0.39 19.06
N ASP A 224 -29.32 -1.19 17.99
CA ASP A 224 -28.45 -2.37 17.94
C ASP A 224 -26.96 -1.98 18.09
N ARG A 225 -26.06 -2.95 17.96
CA ARG A 225 -24.62 -2.73 18.15
C ARG A 225 -23.82 -2.72 16.86
N VAL A 226 -24.43 -2.91 15.69
CA VAL A 226 -23.72 -3.10 14.42
C VAL A 226 -22.83 -1.89 14.11
N PHE A 227 -23.38 -0.68 14.14
CA PHE A 227 -22.59 0.54 13.89
C PHE A 227 -21.58 0.82 15.01
N TYR A 228 -21.94 0.54 16.26
CA TYR A 228 -21.06 0.74 17.41
C TYR A 228 -19.84 -0.18 17.37
N ASP A 229 -20.02 -1.46 17.06
CA ASP A 229 -18.93 -2.43 17.01
C ASP A 229 -18.03 -2.16 15.78
N LYS A 230 -18.60 -1.74 14.64
CA LYS A 230 -17.82 -1.22 13.50
C LYS A 230 -17.00 0.02 13.87
N TRP A 231 -17.61 1.00 14.55
CA TRP A 231 -16.92 2.20 15.03
C TRP A 231 -15.75 1.86 15.97
N ARG A 232 -15.96 0.90 16.90
CA ARG A 232 -14.90 0.43 17.79
C ARG A 232 -13.76 -0.22 17.04
N ALA A 233 -14.05 -1.02 16.01
CA ALA A 233 -13.03 -1.62 15.16
C ALA A 233 -12.22 -0.54 14.41
N THR A 234 -12.90 0.47 13.84
CA THR A 234 -12.27 1.62 13.17
C THR A 234 -11.35 2.39 14.12
N GLN A 235 -11.82 2.73 15.33
CA GLN A 235 -10.98 3.39 16.32
C GLN A 235 -9.78 2.54 16.72
N LYS A 236 -9.98 1.24 17.00
CA LYS A 236 -8.89 0.34 17.40
C LYS A 236 -7.82 0.27 16.31
N ALA A 237 -8.23 0.26 15.03
CA ALA A 237 -7.30 0.33 13.89
C ALA A 237 -6.51 1.65 13.85
N LYS A 238 -7.16 2.80 14.10
CA LYS A 238 -6.46 4.10 14.18
C LYS A 238 -5.46 4.17 15.33
N ARG A 239 -5.78 3.58 16.47
CA ARG A 239 -4.87 3.45 17.62
C ARG A 239 -3.68 2.55 17.31
N MET A 240 -3.94 1.42 16.66
CA MET A 240 -2.89 0.52 16.18
C MET A 240 -1.94 1.26 15.22
N GLU A 241 -2.49 1.99 14.26
CA GLU A 241 -1.72 2.79 13.30
C GLU A 241 -0.83 3.82 14.00
N ARG A 242 -1.36 4.55 15.00
CA ARG A 242 -0.57 5.53 15.77
C ARG A 242 0.59 4.87 16.52
N LEU A 243 0.33 3.75 17.22
CA LEU A 243 1.38 3.01 17.93
C LEU A 243 2.45 2.51 16.97
N LEU A 244 2.06 1.89 15.84
CA LEU A 244 3.00 1.34 14.87
C LEU A 244 3.90 2.41 14.25
N LYS A 245 3.36 3.60 13.97
CA LYS A 245 4.14 4.74 13.44
C LYS A 245 5.20 5.27 14.42
N ALA A 246 5.04 5.03 15.72
CA ALA A 246 6.00 5.48 16.72
C ALA A 246 7.29 4.64 16.75
N PHE A 247 7.36 3.54 16.00
CA PHE A 247 8.45 2.57 16.11
C PHE A 247 9.06 2.24 14.73
N THR A 248 10.24 2.78 14.47
CA THR A 248 11.04 2.44 13.28
C THR A 248 11.84 1.15 13.43
N ARG A 249 12.11 0.77 14.68
CA ARG A 249 12.64 -0.54 15.09
C ARG A 249 11.56 -1.37 15.73
N LYS A 250 11.71 -2.70 15.73
CA LYS A 250 10.71 -3.56 16.40
C LYS A 250 10.70 -3.23 17.90
N PRO A 251 9.57 -2.79 18.47
CA PRO A 251 9.54 -2.42 19.87
C PRO A 251 9.56 -3.67 20.75
N GLN A 252 10.00 -3.52 22.00
CA GLN A 252 9.71 -4.52 23.03
C GLN A 252 8.30 -4.34 23.58
N GLU A 253 7.72 -5.39 24.15
CA GLU A 253 6.38 -5.36 24.73
C GLU A 253 6.21 -4.27 25.80
N SER A 254 7.24 -4.08 26.64
CA SER A 254 7.29 -3.03 27.66
C SER A 254 7.18 -1.62 27.07
N ARG A 255 7.83 -1.37 25.94
CA ARG A 255 7.74 -0.10 25.20
C ARG A 255 6.35 0.13 24.62
N VAL A 256 5.72 -0.92 24.10
CA VAL A 256 4.34 -0.83 23.60
C VAL A 256 3.36 -0.56 24.75
N LYS A 257 3.51 -1.24 25.89
CA LYS A 257 2.72 -0.99 27.11
C LYS A 257 2.85 0.47 27.55
N TYR A 258 4.07 0.97 27.62
CA TYR A 258 4.34 2.37 27.94
C TYR A 258 3.71 3.33 26.91
N GLY A 259 3.80 3.03 25.62
CA GLY A 259 3.17 3.82 24.56
C GLY A 259 1.65 3.92 24.75
N ILE A 260 0.96 2.80 25.00
CA ILE A 260 -0.48 2.78 25.28
C ILE A 260 -0.83 3.62 26.51
N LEU A 261 -0.03 3.51 27.59
CA LEU A 261 -0.21 4.30 28.80
C LEU A 261 -0.03 5.79 28.53
N LYS A 262 0.99 6.17 27.75
CA LYS A 262 1.28 7.56 27.39
C LYS A 262 0.13 8.21 26.60
N GLU A 263 -0.55 7.44 25.76
CA GLU A 263 -1.73 7.93 25.02
C GLU A 263 -2.97 8.12 25.91
N GLY A 264 -2.98 7.60 27.14
CA GLY A 264 -4.08 7.79 28.09
C GLY A 264 -5.37 7.06 27.73
N TRP A 265 -5.32 6.10 26.80
CA TRP A 265 -6.50 5.35 26.38
C TRP A 265 -6.99 4.40 27.48
N LYS A 266 -8.23 4.61 27.95
CA LYS A 266 -8.84 3.81 29.03
C LYS A 266 -9.62 2.58 28.56
N ASN A 267 -10.15 2.62 27.34
CA ASN A 267 -11.01 1.59 26.76
C ASN A 267 -10.60 1.32 25.32
N ASN A 268 -10.91 0.15 24.75
CA ASN A 268 -10.68 -0.15 23.34
C ASN A 268 -9.21 0.00 22.88
N CYS A 269 -8.27 -0.40 23.74
CA CYS A 269 -6.83 -0.32 23.49
C CYS A 269 -6.35 -1.54 22.69
N PRO A 270 -5.41 -1.36 21.74
CA PRO A 270 -4.67 -2.49 21.16
C PRO A 270 -3.96 -3.29 22.25
N LYS A 271 -3.89 -4.63 22.12
CA LYS A 271 -3.05 -5.43 23.00
C LYS A 271 -1.58 -5.30 22.57
N PRO A 272 -0.61 -5.26 23.49
CA PRO A 272 0.81 -5.19 23.12
C PRO A 272 1.24 -6.31 22.15
N ALA A 273 0.81 -7.55 22.38
CA ALA A 273 1.09 -8.67 21.50
C ALA A 273 0.55 -8.46 20.07
N ASP A 274 -0.65 -7.90 19.92
CA ASP A 274 -1.24 -7.59 18.60
C ASP A 274 -0.40 -6.54 17.86
N VAL A 275 0.11 -5.54 18.58
CA VAL A 275 0.97 -4.47 18.01
C VAL A 275 2.31 -5.07 17.55
N LEU A 276 2.92 -5.93 18.38
CA LEU A 276 4.18 -6.60 18.05
C LEU A 276 4.05 -7.52 16.84
N ALA A 277 2.93 -8.23 16.73
CA ALA A 277 2.64 -9.10 15.60
C ALA A 277 2.33 -8.30 14.32
N ALA A 278 1.69 -7.14 14.45
CA ALA A 278 1.38 -6.25 13.34
C ALA A 278 2.56 -5.39 12.87
N TRP A 279 3.62 -5.28 13.68
CA TRP A 279 4.79 -4.49 13.33
C TRP A 279 5.53 -5.07 12.12
N LYS A 280 5.94 -4.18 11.22
CA LYS A 280 6.70 -4.52 10.02
C LYS A 280 7.92 -3.60 9.92
N PRO A 281 9.03 -4.06 9.32
CA PRO A 281 10.16 -3.21 9.03
C PRO A 281 9.74 -1.95 8.27
N ALA A 282 10.39 -0.83 8.59
CA ALA A 282 10.12 0.45 7.94
C ALA A 282 10.33 0.34 6.42
N THR A 283 9.38 0.89 5.65
CA THR A 283 9.51 0.99 4.19
C THR A 283 10.59 2.02 3.82
N GLN A 284 11.07 1.97 2.58
CA GLN A 284 12.03 2.94 2.05
C GLN A 284 11.60 4.39 2.31
N PHE A 285 10.36 4.76 1.97
CA PHE A 285 9.85 6.11 2.22
C PHE A 285 9.92 6.52 3.70
N VAL A 286 9.63 5.60 4.63
CA VAL A 286 9.71 5.91 6.07
C VAL A 286 11.15 6.14 6.46
N ILE A 287 12.08 5.30 6.00
CA ILE A 287 13.51 5.43 6.28
C ILE A 287 14.06 6.76 5.74
N GLU A 288 13.72 7.12 4.51
CA GLU A 288 14.19 8.36 3.86
C GLU A 288 13.62 9.64 4.48
N THR A 289 12.48 9.53 5.15
CA THR A 289 11.82 10.64 5.87
C THR A 289 12.04 10.63 7.39
N ASP A 290 12.82 9.69 7.91
CA ASP A 290 13.05 9.56 9.34
C ASP A 290 14.12 10.53 9.85
N GLU A 291 13.72 11.46 10.72
CA GLU A 291 14.62 12.47 11.29
C GLU A 291 15.66 11.89 12.25
N ASP A 292 15.35 10.79 12.95
CA ASP A 292 16.29 10.15 13.86
C ASP A 292 17.39 9.40 13.09
N LEU A 293 17.05 8.75 11.97
CA LEU A 293 18.01 8.11 11.08
C LEU A 293 18.89 9.15 10.38
N ARG A 294 18.33 10.25 9.89
CA ARG A 294 19.10 11.38 9.35
C ARG A 294 20.09 11.93 10.37
N ARG A 295 19.65 12.10 11.62
CA ARG A 295 20.53 12.51 12.72
C ARG A 295 21.62 11.47 12.99
N ASN A 296 21.29 10.18 13.03
CA ASN A 296 22.29 9.12 13.25
C ASN A 296 23.33 9.05 12.13
N VAL A 297 22.93 9.23 10.87
CA VAL A 297 23.86 9.26 9.72
C VAL A 297 24.74 10.51 9.77
N SER A 298 24.18 11.68 10.05
CA SER A 298 24.93 12.94 10.07
C SER A 298 25.85 13.07 11.30
N GLN A 299 25.43 12.59 12.46
CA GLN A 299 26.16 12.72 13.73
C GLN A 299 26.94 11.44 14.11
N GLN A 300 26.78 10.35 13.36
CA GLN A 300 27.39 9.04 13.65
C GLN A 300 27.05 8.51 15.05
N THR A 301 25.84 8.78 15.55
CA THR A 301 25.37 8.44 16.92
C THR A 301 24.73 7.05 17.03
N TRP A 302 25.27 6.06 16.34
CA TRP A 302 24.72 4.70 16.32
C TRP A 302 24.84 4.00 17.68
N LYS A 303 23.72 3.50 18.21
CA LYS A 303 23.66 2.86 19.53
C LYS A 303 23.70 1.34 19.43
N GLY A 304 24.23 0.70 20.47
CA GLY A 304 24.21 -0.76 20.58
C GLY A 304 25.32 -1.44 19.80
N LEU A 305 26.40 -0.73 19.51
CA LEU A 305 27.55 -1.19 18.75
C LEU A 305 28.82 -0.89 19.53
N ALA A 306 29.81 -1.77 19.42
CA ALA A 306 31.16 -1.52 19.88
C ALA A 306 32.16 -2.13 18.90
N ILE A 307 33.25 -1.41 18.64
CA ILE A 307 34.42 -1.98 17.96
C ILE A 307 35.17 -2.80 19.01
N LYS A 308 35.45 -4.05 18.70
CA LYS A 308 36.20 -4.97 19.53
C LYS A 308 37.39 -5.50 18.74
N ASP A 309 38.57 -5.41 19.35
CA ASP A 309 39.74 -6.14 18.87
C ASP A 309 39.67 -7.59 19.33
N PHE A 310 39.62 -8.51 18.37
CA PHE A 310 39.68 -9.95 18.63
C PHE A 310 41.12 -10.50 18.52
N GLY A 311 42.08 -9.67 18.10
CA GLY A 311 43.45 -10.08 17.82
C GLY A 311 43.57 -11.06 16.65
N GLY A 312 44.81 -11.46 16.36
CA GLY A 312 45.13 -12.44 15.33
C GLY A 312 44.59 -12.07 13.94
N GLU A 313 44.19 -13.08 13.16
CA GLU A 313 43.65 -12.90 11.80
C GLU A 313 42.29 -12.19 11.77
N LYS A 314 41.57 -12.18 12.89
CA LYS A 314 40.22 -11.59 12.96
C LYS A 314 40.27 -10.07 13.13
N GLY A 315 41.33 -9.55 13.77
CA GLY A 315 41.55 -8.12 13.99
C GLY A 315 40.35 -7.41 14.64
N LEU A 316 40.12 -6.18 14.21
CA LEU A 316 38.98 -5.38 14.64
C LEU A 316 37.68 -5.89 14.01
N ALA A 317 36.62 -5.97 14.81
CA ALA A 317 35.27 -6.26 14.34
C ALA A 317 34.24 -5.45 15.13
N VAL A 318 33.02 -5.34 14.63
CA VAL A 318 31.91 -4.70 15.35
C VAL A 318 31.05 -5.77 16.00
N VAL A 319 30.73 -5.59 17.28
CA VAL A 319 29.80 -6.46 18.02
C VAL A 319 28.56 -5.71 18.47
N ALA A 320 27.44 -6.42 18.57
CA ALA A 320 26.23 -5.89 19.16
C ALA A 320 26.37 -5.74 20.69
N THR A 321 26.09 -4.57 21.24
CA THR A 321 26.02 -4.33 22.71
C THR A 321 24.58 -4.25 23.22
N GLN A 322 23.61 -4.34 22.31
CA GLN A 322 22.18 -4.48 22.59
C GLN A 322 21.56 -5.44 21.56
N PRO A 323 20.39 -6.04 21.82
CA PRO A 323 19.72 -6.85 20.83
C PRO A 323 19.20 -6.01 19.65
N PHE A 324 19.23 -6.58 18.45
CA PHE A 324 18.57 -6.06 17.25
C PHE A 324 17.55 -7.07 16.75
N SER A 325 16.38 -6.60 16.31
CA SER A 325 15.40 -7.46 15.67
C SER A 325 15.63 -7.51 14.16
N LYS A 326 15.20 -8.61 13.53
CA LYS A 326 15.15 -8.73 12.08
C LYS A 326 14.46 -7.49 11.47
N GLY A 327 15.13 -6.86 10.52
CA GLY A 327 14.67 -5.68 9.81
C GLY A 327 15.08 -4.34 10.42
N ASP A 328 15.67 -4.32 11.62
CA ASP A 328 16.22 -3.10 12.23
C ASP A 328 17.35 -2.51 11.37
N ILE A 329 17.40 -1.18 11.28
CA ILE A 329 18.57 -0.46 10.77
C ILE A 329 19.61 -0.39 11.90
N VAL A 330 20.82 -0.88 11.61
CA VAL A 330 21.90 -1.06 12.59
C VAL A 330 22.88 0.11 12.57
N CYS A 331 23.46 0.39 11.40
CA CYS A 331 24.30 1.57 11.15
C CYS A 331 24.43 1.85 9.66
N ASN A 332 25.08 2.94 9.27
CA ASN A 332 25.46 3.19 7.89
C ASN A 332 26.93 2.85 7.64
N TYR A 333 27.27 2.51 6.40
CA TYR A 333 28.66 2.58 5.93
C TYR A 333 29.00 4.06 5.68
N HIS A 334 29.75 4.67 6.60
CA HIS A 334 30.02 6.11 6.55
C HIS A 334 31.31 6.40 5.79
N GLY A 335 31.25 7.37 4.88
CA GLY A 335 32.37 7.83 4.08
C GLY A 335 31.91 8.80 2.99
N LYS A 336 32.86 9.28 2.19
CA LYS A 336 32.57 10.20 1.08
C LYS A 336 32.03 9.42 -0.11
N VAL A 337 30.87 9.82 -0.63
CA VAL A 337 30.34 9.24 -1.87
C VAL A 337 31.15 9.77 -3.05
N ILE A 338 31.76 8.86 -3.80
CA ILE A 338 32.58 9.13 -4.98
C ILE A 338 32.10 8.27 -6.16
N THR A 339 32.59 8.57 -7.36
CA THR A 339 32.28 7.76 -8.54
C THR A 339 32.96 6.39 -8.46
N TYR A 340 32.38 5.39 -9.13
CA TYR A 340 32.99 4.06 -9.27
C TYR A 340 34.42 4.11 -9.82
N ALA A 341 34.68 4.96 -10.82
CA ALA A 341 36.00 5.10 -11.43
C ALA A 341 37.04 5.61 -10.42
N GLN A 342 36.70 6.63 -9.63
CA GLN A 342 37.57 7.14 -8.57
C GLN A 342 37.87 6.06 -7.54
N GLY A 343 36.86 5.31 -7.07
CA GLY A 343 37.06 4.21 -6.13
C GLY A 343 37.97 3.12 -6.68
N LYS A 344 37.86 2.77 -7.98
CA LYS A 344 38.74 1.78 -8.62
C LYS A 344 40.19 2.24 -8.69
N VAL A 345 40.44 3.52 -8.95
CA VAL A 345 41.80 4.10 -8.90
C VAL A 345 42.37 4.03 -7.48
N MET A 346 41.58 4.39 -6.47
CA MET A 346 42.01 4.27 -5.06
C MET A 346 42.35 2.83 -4.70
N MET A 347 41.50 1.87 -5.08
CA MET A 347 41.70 0.45 -4.81
C MET A 347 42.98 -0.11 -5.43
N GLN A 348 43.39 0.35 -6.63
CA GLN A 348 44.62 -0.08 -7.28
C GLN A 348 45.89 0.37 -6.54
N ASN A 349 45.81 1.46 -5.78
CA ASN A 349 46.92 2.00 -5.00
C ASN A 349 47.04 1.34 -3.61
N LEU A 350 46.06 0.53 -3.20
CA LEU A 350 46.05 -0.20 -1.94
C LEU A 350 46.58 -1.63 -2.19
N GLN A 351 47.89 -1.85 -2.01
CA GLN A 351 48.51 -3.15 -2.27
C GLN A 351 48.43 -4.12 -1.08
N ASP A 352 48.64 -3.64 0.15
CA ASP A 352 48.66 -4.48 1.37
C ASP A 352 47.85 -3.86 2.54
N GLU A 353 47.04 -2.84 2.26
CA GLU A 353 46.21 -2.17 3.25
C GLU A 353 44.81 -2.80 3.34
N ALA A 354 44.20 -2.74 4.52
CA ALA A 354 42.78 -3.03 4.67
C ALA A 354 41.97 -2.06 3.79
N VAL A 355 41.09 -2.61 2.94
CA VAL A 355 40.29 -1.85 1.98
C VAL A 355 38.96 -1.43 2.61
N TYR A 356 38.78 -0.12 2.74
CA TYR A 356 37.55 0.50 3.25
C TYR A 356 36.79 1.24 2.15
N LEU A 357 36.65 0.59 0.99
CA LEU A 357 35.91 1.09 -0.16
C LEU A 357 34.65 0.23 -0.35
N PHE A 358 33.47 0.87 -0.35
CA PHE A 358 32.20 0.16 -0.54
C PHE A 358 31.60 0.50 -1.91
N PHE A 359 31.70 -0.43 -2.86
CA PHE A 359 31.13 -0.26 -4.20
C PHE A 359 29.66 -0.67 -4.21
N PHE A 360 28.80 0.16 -4.78
CA PHE A 360 27.36 -0.09 -4.87
C PHE A 360 26.77 0.48 -6.15
N ARG A 361 25.55 0.07 -6.50
CA ARG A 361 24.81 0.57 -7.67
C ARG A 361 23.48 1.15 -7.24
N THR A 362 23.13 2.30 -7.82
CA THR A 362 21.83 2.95 -7.64
C THR A 362 21.18 3.10 -9.01
N GLY A 363 20.32 2.15 -9.38
CA GLY A 363 19.89 2.00 -10.77
C GLY A 363 21.09 1.82 -11.70
N GLN A 364 21.25 2.75 -12.66
CA GLN A 364 22.37 2.75 -13.62
C GLN A 364 23.60 3.56 -13.14
N ARG A 365 23.60 4.10 -11.92
CA ARG A 365 24.73 4.88 -11.39
C ARG A 365 25.63 3.98 -10.52
N PRO A 366 26.80 3.53 -11.00
CA PRO A 366 27.77 2.84 -10.17
C PRO A 366 28.52 3.88 -9.31
N LEU A 367 28.50 3.68 -8.00
CA LEU A 367 29.09 4.58 -7.00
C LEU A 367 30.01 3.80 -6.07
N CYS A 368 30.79 4.55 -5.27
CA CYS A 368 31.61 4.01 -4.21
C CYS A 368 31.54 4.93 -3.00
N ILE A 369 31.50 4.35 -1.79
CA ILE A 369 31.73 5.09 -0.55
C ILE A 369 33.20 4.91 -0.16
N ASP A 370 33.93 6.02 -0.11
CA ASP A 370 35.28 6.08 0.41
C ASP A 370 35.26 6.27 1.92
N ALA A 371 35.55 5.18 2.64
CA ALA A 371 35.88 5.17 4.06
C ALA A 371 37.35 4.81 4.32
N GLN A 372 38.19 4.84 3.27
CA GLN A 372 39.64 4.68 3.36
C GLN A 372 40.26 5.96 3.92
N THR A 373 39.80 7.11 3.41
CA THR A 373 40.20 8.43 3.91
C THR A 373 39.74 8.59 5.36
N PHE A 374 40.68 8.45 6.29
CA PHE A 374 40.43 8.45 7.72
C PHE A 374 41.44 9.35 8.48
N PRO A 375 40.99 10.16 9.46
CA PRO A 375 39.60 10.35 9.88
C PRO A 375 38.76 11.04 8.80
N CYS A 376 37.44 10.83 8.81
CA CYS A 376 36.59 11.49 7.81
C CYS A 376 36.50 13.00 8.11
N GLU A 377 36.42 13.82 7.06
CA GLU A 377 36.41 15.28 7.17
C GLU A 377 35.29 15.82 8.08
N CYS A 378 34.14 15.13 8.11
CA CYS A 378 32.99 15.53 8.92
C CYS A 378 33.01 15.01 10.37
N HIS A 379 33.84 14.01 10.69
CA HIS A 379 34.01 13.49 12.04
C HIS A 379 35.51 13.22 12.34
N PRO A 380 36.33 14.29 12.47
CA PRO A 380 37.79 14.18 12.57
C PRO A 380 38.28 13.42 13.82
N CYS A 381 37.42 13.24 14.81
CA CYS A 381 37.75 12.58 16.08
C CYS A 381 37.02 11.24 16.30
N ALA A 382 36.27 10.73 15.32
CA ALA A 382 35.45 9.53 15.48
C ALA A 382 35.88 8.38 14.54
N ASP A 383 36.07 7.17 15.07
CA ASP A 383 36.12 5.95 14.25
C ASP A 383 34.70 5.47 13.99
N THR A 384 34.19 5.77 12.79
CA THR A 384 32.82 5.44 12.41
C THR A 384 32.63 3.93 12.36
N VAL A 385 31.67 3.39 13.11
CA VAL A 385 31.53 1.94 13.31
C VAL A 385 31.31 1.15 12.02
N GLY A 386 30.60 1.71 11.02
CA GLY A 386 30.20 0.98 9.82
C GLY A 386 31.36 0.48 8.97
N ARG A 387 32.46 1.25 8.86
CA ARG A 387 33.65 0.84 8.09
C ARG A 387 34.39 -0.33 8.73
N ARG A 388 34.17 -0.61 10.02
CA ARG A 388 34.79 -1.72 10.76
C ARG A 388 33.99 -3.01 10.75
N LEU A 389 32.83 -3.03 10.09
CA LEU A 389 32.07 -4.26 9.91
C LEU A 389 32.86 -5.21 9.00
N ASN A 390 32.88 -6.48 9.37
CA ASN A 390 33.51 -7.51 8.55
C ASN A 390 32.56 -8.00 7.46
N HIS A 391 33.10 -8.36 6.31
CA HIS A 391 32.35 -9.01 5.24
C HIS A 391 32.35 -10.53 5.42
N SER A 392 31.20 -11.18 5.19
CA SER A 392 31.12 -12.64 5.17
C SER A 392 29.87 -13.14 4.44
N SER A 393 30.04 -13.59 3.20
CA SER A 393 28.97 -14.24 2.42
C SER A 393 28.35 -15.48 3.08
N LYS A 394 29.02 -16.12 4.04
CA LYS A 394 28.52 -17.33 4.75
C LYS A 394 27.84 -17.01 6.07
N GLN A 395 28.32 -16.00 6.80
CA GLN A 395 27.89 -15.69 8.17
C GLN A 395 27.26 -14.30 8.30
N ALA A 396 26.93 -13.64 7.18
CA ALA A 396 26.27 -12.35 7.17
C ALA A 396 25.01 -12.35 8.04
N ASN A 397 24.93 -11.37 8.91
CA ASN A 397 23.74 -11.06 9.71
C ASN A 397 23.21 -9.66 9.41
N LEU A 398 23.90 -8.90 8.56
CA LEU A 398 23.50 -7.61 8.03
C LEU A 398 23.40 -7.65 6.49
N CYS A 399 22.46 -6.89 5.95
CA CYS A 399 22.33 -6.65 4.52
C CYS A 399 22.55 -5.16 4.23
N PRO A 400 23.49 -4.80 3.35
CA PRO A 400 23.63 -3.42 2.88
C PRO A 400 22.49 -3.05 1.93
N GLU A 401 21.80 -1.96 2.22
CA GLU A 401 20.73 -1.40 1.39
C GLU A 401 21.00 0.08 1.12
N HIS A 402 20.76 0.50 -0.12
CA HIS A 402 20.90 1.90 -0.54
C HIS A 402 19.62 2.70 -0.24
N PHE A 403 19.81 3.93 0.24
CA PHE A 403 18.77 4.93 0.49
C PHE A 403 19.25 6.31 0.07
N VAL A 404 18.29 7.21 -0.20
CA VAL A 404 18.57 8.64 -0.39
C VAL A 404 17.98 9.42 0.77
N LEU A 405 18.84 9.99 1.61
CA LEU A 405 18.42 10.76 2.78
C LEU A 405 18.57 12.25 2.52
N LYS A 406 17.62 13.06 3.01
CA LYS A 406 17.79 14.51 3.09
C LYS A 406 18.61 14.90 4.31
N VAL A 407 19.89 15.19 4.09
CA VAL A 407 20.80 15.69 5.13
C VAL A 407 21.09 17.16 4.83
N ASN A 408 20.76 18.05 5.77
CA ASN A 408 20.91 19.51 5.60
C ASN A 408 20.23 20.06 4.33
N GLY A 409 19.09 19.48 3.94
CA GLY A 409 18.33 19.88 2.76
C GLY A 409 18.85 19.33 1.43
N GLN A 410 19.96 18.60 1.43
CA GLN A 410 20.52 17.95 0.24
C GLN A 410 20.25 16.45 0.25
N ASP A 411 20.00 15.89 -0.93
CA ASP A 411 19.86 14.46 -1.13
C ASP A 411 21.25 13.82 -1.08
N VAL A 412 21.43 12.87 -0.16
CA VAL A 412 22.70 12.16 0.07
C VAL A 412 22.46 10.67 -0.11
N ASP A 413 23.26 10.03 -0.97
CA ASP A 413 23.29 8.57 -1.12
C ASP A 413 23.91 7.93 0.14
N VAL A 414 23.19 7.01 0.78
CA VAL A 414 23.61 6.33 2.00
C VAL A 414 23.42 4.83 1.87
N VAL A 415 24.40 4.04 2.31
CA VAL A 415 24.25 2.59 2.50
C VAL A 415 23.97 2.33 3.98
N LEU A 416 22.79 1.80 4.28
CA LEU A 416 22.36 1.40 5.62
C LEU A 416 22.40 -0.13 5.74
N PHE A 417 22.88 -0.62 6.88
CA PHE A 417 22.88 -2.05 7.19
C PHE A 417 21.61 -2.45 7.93
N ARG A 418 20.84 -3.36 7.32
CA ARG A 418 19.64 -3.95 7.90
C ARG A 418 19.94 -5.31 8.51
N ALA A 419 19.42 -5.58 9.71
CA ALA A 419 19.52 -6.89 10.32
C ALA A 419 18.72 -7.96 9.53
N LEU A 420 19.39 -9.02 9.07
CA LEU A 420 18.79 -10.14 8.33
C LEU A 420 17.97 -11.08 9.22
N ARG A 421 18.27 -11.09 10.52
CA ARG A 421 17.71 -11.96 11.55
C ARG A 421 17.75 -11.25 12.90
N ASP A 422 17.14 -11.82 13.93
CA ASP A 422 17.32 -11.33 15.30
C ASP A 422 18.78 -11.54 15.72
N ILE A 423 19.38 -10.53 16.34
CA ILE A 423 20.79 -10.49 16.74
C ILE A 423 20.86 -10.26 18.25
N SER A 424 21.46 -11.21 18.95
CA SER A 424 21.72 -11.12 20.39
C SER A 424 22.93 -10.24 20.70
N VAL A 425 23.06 -9.84 21.96
CA VAL A 425 24.25 -9.13 22.47
C VAL A 425 25.50 -10.00 22.27
N HIS A 426 26.65 -9.37 22.05
CA HIS A 426 27.98 -9.94 21.80
C HIS A 426 28.17 -10.67 20.47
N ILE A 427 27.15 -10.70 19.62
CA ILE A 427 27.27 -11.25 18.27
C ILE A 427 28.13 -10.32 17.40
N ASP A 428 29.08 -10.94 16.71
CA ASP A 428 29.92 -10.32 15.67
C ASP A 428 29.07 -9.97 14.44
N LEU A 429 29.08 -8.69 14.07
CA LEU A 429 28.26 -8.14 13.02
C LEU A 429 29.01 -8.20 11.69
N LYS A 430 28.38 -8.86 10.71
CA LYS A 430 28.96 -9.09 9.40
C LYS A 430 27.96 -8.79 8.31
N PHE A 431 28.39 -8.11 7.26
CA PHE A 431 27.57 -7.89 6.07
C PHE A 431 27.88 -8.90 4.97
N ASP A 432 26.89 -9.08 4.10
CA ASP A 432 26.91 -9.89 2.88
C ASP A 432 28.12 -9.60 1.98
#